data_AF-A0A6I7QS46-F1
#
_entry.id   AF-A0A6I7QS46-F1
#
_cell.length_a   1.000
_cell.length_b   1.000
_cell.length_c   1.000
_cell.angle_alpha   90.00
_cell.angle_beta   90.00
_cell.angle_gamma   90.00
#
_symmetry.space_group_name_H-M   'P 1'
#
loop_
_entity.id
_entity.type
_entity.pdbx_description
1 polymer ?
#
loop_
_entity_poly.entity_id
_entity_poly.type
_entity_poly.pdbx_seq_one_letter_code
_entity_poly.pdbx_strand_id
1 'polypeptide(L)'
;MRATIDLPDALFRRAKAISSLQGTTLKEFITRAVEHELSGSMISLESRRVEFPLVRSKRPGSIRVTPDTIASLLEREESDVSP
;
A
#
# COMPACT_ATOMS: atom_id res chain seq x y z
N MET A 1 20.92 17.16 17.14
CA MET A 1 21.82 18.04 16.34
C MET A 1 20.98 18.95 15.46
N ARG A 2 21.39 20.19 15.23
CA ARG A 2 20.74 21.12 14.28
C ARG A 2 21.60 21.19 13.03
N ALA A 3 21.01 20.90 11.87
CA ALA A 3 21.66 21.04 10.57
C ALA A 3 20.86 22.04 9.74
N THR A 4 21.57 22.91 9.01
CA THR A 4 21.00 23.81 8.01
C THR A 4 21.45 23.29 6.65
N ILE A 5 20.51 23.06 5.75
CA ILE A 5 20.76 22.52 4.40
C ILE A 5 20.07 23.42 3.39
N ASP A 6 20.72 23.68 2.26
CA ASP A 6 20.13 24.42 1.16
C ASP A 6 19.26 23.50 0.32
N LEU A 7 17.96 23.77 0.26
CA LEU A 7 17.01 23.06 -0.58
C LEU A 7 16.50 23.99 -1.70
N PRO A 8 16.50 23.54 -2.96
CA PRO A 8 15.82 24.27 -4.04
C PRO A 8 14.35 24.51 -3.69
N ASP A 9 13.82 25.70 -3.99
CA ASP A 9 12.44 26.10 -3.62
C ASP A 9 11.40 25.11 -4.16
N ALA A 10 11.57 24.64 -5.40
CA ALA A 10 10.69 23.64 -6.00
C ALA A 10 10.65 22.33 -5.20
N LEU A 11 11.79 21.88 -4.66
CA LEU A 11 11.88 20.67 -3.86
C LEU A 11 11.23 20.88 -2.48
N PHE A 12 11.51 22.03 -1.86
CA PHE A 12 10.93 22.39 -0.56
C PHE A 12 9.40 22.44 -0.61
N ARG A 13 8.82 23.08 -1.64
CA ARG A 13 7.36 23.15 -1.82
C ARG A 13 6.73 21.76 -1.96
N ARG A 14 7.35 20.88 -2.75
CA ARG A 14 6.87 19.50 -2.93
C ARG A 14 6.96 18.71 -1.63
N ALA A 15 8.08 18.77 -0.93
CA ALA A 15 8.25 18.08 0.35
C ALA A 15 7.22 18.56 1.38
N LYS A 16 6.97 19.87 1.45
CA LYS A 16 5.93 20.44 2.32
C LYS A 16 4.56 19.91 1.98
N ALA A 17 4.15 19.95 0.71
CA ALA A 17 2.85 19.44 0.28
C ALA A 17 2.67 17.96 0.63
N ILE A 18 3.67 17.11 0.34
CA ILE A 18 3.62 15.68 0.63
C ILE A 18 3.53 15.43 2.13
N SER A 19 4.35 16.11 2.94
CA SER A 19 4.30 15.95 4.40
C SER A 19 2.93 16.31 4.97
N SER A 20 2.33 17.41 4.50
CA SER A 20 0.99 17.83 4.91
C SER A 20 -0.08 16.83 4.49
N LEU A 21 -0.02 16.29 3.27
CA LEU A 21 -0.96 15.26 2.79
C LEU A 21 -0.87 13.98 3.61
N GLN A 22 0.33 13.63 4.08
CA GLN A 22 0.57 12.45 4.92
C GLN A 22 0.27 12.69 6.41
N GLY A 23 -0.14 13.91 6.80
CA GLY A 23 -0.35 14.29 8.21
C GLY A 23 0.94 14.28 9.05
N THR A 24 2.09 14.48 8.41
CA THR A 24 3.41 14.47 9.05
C THR A 24 4.05 15.85 9.00
N THR A 25 5.01 16.10 9.89
CA THR A 25 5.79 17.33 9.84
C THR A 25 6.87 17.24 8.77
N LEU A 26 7.27 18.40 8.23
CA LEU A 26 8.37 18.47 7.25
C LEU A 26 9.68 17.89 7.81
N LYS A 27 9.92 18.07 9.12
CA LYS A 27 11.09 17.50 9.81
C LYS A 27 11.07 15.97 9.74
N GLU A 28 9.96 15.34 10.12
CA GLU A 28 9.82 13.87 10.08
C GLU A 28 9.95 13.33 8.67
N PHE A 29 9.36 14.02 7.69
CA PHE A 29 9.48 13.67 6.29
C PHE A 29 10.95 13.66 5.82
N ILE A 30 11.71 14.73 6.12
CA ILE A 30 13.13 14.81 5.75
C ILE A 30 13.95 13.77 6.51
N THR A 31 13.71 13.58 7.81
CA THR A 31 14.40 12.56 8.62
C THR A 31 14.20 11.17 8.02
N ARG A 32 12.97 10.78 7.67
CA ARG A 32 12.67 9.50 7.04
C ARG A 32 13.35 9.35 5.68
N ALA A 33 13.39 10.41 4.87
CA ALA A 33 14.07 10.38 3.58
C ALA A 33 15.58 10.14 3.74
N VAL A 34 16.21 10.78 4.73
CA VAL A 34 17.63 10.57 5.04
C VAL A 34 17.87 9.17 5.59
N GLU A 35 17.04 8.68 6.51
CA GLU A 35 17.12 7.31 7.04
C GLU A 35 16.98 6.27 5.92
N HIS A 36 16.05 6.48 4.99
CA HIS A 36 15.86 5.61 3.83
C HIS A 36 17.13 5.55 2.96
N GLU A 37 17.73 6.69 2.64
CA GLU A 37 18.98 6.74 1.86
C GLU A 37 20.15 6.07 2.59
N LEU A 38 20.29 6.33 3.89
CA LEU A 38 21.36 5.75 4.72
C LEU A 38 21.19 4.26 4.98
N SER A 39 19.96 3.76 4.99
CA SER A 39 19.69 2.34 5.20
C SER A 39 20.20 1.44 4.06
N GLY A 40 20.68 2.03 2.96
CA GLY A 40 21.16 1.29 1.79
C GLY A 40 20.06 0.46 1.12
N SER A 41 18.82 0.57 1.62
CA SER A 41 17.63 0.02 1.01
C SER A 41 17.23 0.94 -0.13
N MET A 42 18.10 1.05 -1.14
CA MET A 42 17.56 0.84 -2.47
C MET A 42 16.88 -0.51 -2.34
N ILE A 43 15.56 -0.51 -2.16
CA ILE A 43 14.76 -1.65 -2.52
C ILE A 43 15.13 -1.80 -3.99
N SER A 44 16.13 -2.63 -4.26
CA SER A 44 16.32 -3.23 -5.54
C SER A 44 15.02 -3.99 -5.68
N LEU A 45 14.05 -3.31 -6.30
CA LEU A 45 12.95 -3.96 -6.97
C LEU A 45 13.64 -4.69 -8.12
N GLU A 46 14.47 -5.69 -7.80
CA GLU A 46 14.65 -6.80 -8.69
C GLU A 46 13.23 -7.22 -8.96
N SER A 47 12.74 -6.87 -10.14
CA SER A 47 11.43 -7.24 -10.62
C SER A 47 11.47 -8.75 -10.77
N ARG A 48 11.34 -9.44 -9.65
CA ARG A 48 11.33 -10.89 -9.61
C ARG A 48 10.05 -11.25 -10.32
N ARG A 49 10.17 -11.97 -11.44
CA ARG A 49 8.99 -12.50 -12.11
C ARG A 49 8.26 -13.36 -11.10
N VAL A 50 7.09 -12.89 -10.67
CA VAL A 50 6.18 -13.61 -9.80
C VAL A 50 5.14 -14.28 -10.68
N GLU A 51 4.89 -15.56 -10.42
CA GLU A 51 3.78 -16.26 -11.04
C GLU A 51 2.50 -15.98 -10.26
N PHE A 52 1.46 -15.56 -10.98
CA PHE A 52 0.14 -15.34 -10.40
C PHE A 52 -0.55 -16.68 -10.10
N PRO A 53 -1.45 -16.73 -9.09
CA PRO A 53 -1.85 -15.62 -8.20
C PRO A 53 -0.86 -15.38 -7.05
N LEU A 54 -0.71 -14.11 -6.64
CA LEU A 54 0.15 -13.70 -5.52
C LEU A 54 -0.23 -14.39 -4.20
N VAL A 55 -1.54 -14.54 -3.97
CA VAL A 55 -2.09 -15.31 -2.85
C VAL A 55 -2.65 -16.61 -3.43
N ARG A 56 -2.03 -17.73 -3.10
CA ARG A 56 -2.46 -19.05 -3.59
C ARG A 56 -3.78 -19.44 -2.91
N SER A 57 -4.76 -19.87 -3.70
CA SER A 57 -6.00 -20.45 -3.16
C SER A 57 -5.73 -21.78 -2.47
N LYS A 58 -6.40 -22.03 -1.34
CA LYS A 58 -6.41 -23.35 -0.68
C LYS A 58 -7.15 -24.40 -1.51
N ARG A 59 -8.05 -23.98 -2.41
CA ARG A 59 -8.82 -24.82 -3.33
C ARG A 59 -8.62 -24.28 -4.75
N PRO A 60 -7.52 -24.64 -5.43
CA PRO A 60 -7.24 -24.17 -6.79
C PRO A 60 -8.24 -24.75 -7.79
N GLY A 61 -8.64 -23.95 -8.77
CA GLY A 61 -9.63 -24.31 -9.79
C GLY A 61 -10.58 -23.15 -10.10
N SER A 62 -11.42 -23.32 -11.12
CA SER A 62 -12.50 -22.38 -11.46
C SER A 62 -13.82 -22.84 -10.87
N ILE A 63 -14.52 -21.97 -10.15
CA ILE A 63 -15.90 -22.22 -9.71
C ILE A 63 -16.82 -21.68 -10.80
N ARG A 64 -17.70 -22.54 -11.34
CA ARG A 64 -18.75 -22.11 -12.27
C ARG A 64 -19.93 -21.59 -11.46
N VAL A 65 -20.13 -20.28 -11.51
CA VAL A 65 -21.21 -19.61 -10.78
C VAL A 65 -22.37 -19.34 -11.73
N THR A 66 -23.57 -19.79 -11.39
CA THR A 66 -24.82 -19.49 -12.13
C THR A 66 -25.66 -18.47 -11.37
N PRO A 67 -26.55 -17.71 -12.03
CA PRO A 67 -27.42 -16.74 -11.36
C PRO A 67 -28.20 -17.35 -10.19
N ASP A 68 -28.76 -18.55 -10.37
CA ASP A 68 -29.48 -19.28 -9.32
C ASP A 68 -28.58 -19.60 -8.12
N THR A 69 -27.34 -20.03 -8.38
CA THR A 69 -26.36 -20.28 -7.32
C THR A 69 -26.02 -19.02 -6.52
N ILE A 70 -25.96 -17.86 -7.18
CA ILE A 70 -25.70 -16.58 -6.51
C ILE A 70 -26.87 -16.22 -5.59
N ALA A 71 -28.10 -16.30 -6.11
CA ALA A 71 -29.30 -15.99 -5.33
C ALA A 71 -29.38 -16.83 -4.06
N SER A 72 -29.20 -18.16 -4.17
CA SER A 72 -29.24 -19.05 -3.00
C SER A 72 -28.12 -18.79 -1.98
N LEU A 73 -26.94 -18.35 -2.42
CA LEU A 73 -25.83 -18.05 -1.51
C LEU A 73 -26.09 -16.76 -0.73
N LEU A 74 -26.64 -15.73 -1.38
CA LEU A 74 -26.94 -14.44 -0.76
C LEU A 74 -28.08 -14.57 0.26
N GLU A 75 -29.14 -15.33 -0.05
CA GLU A 75 -30.23 -15.62 0.89
C GLU A 75 -29.71 -16.33 2.16
N ARG A 76 -28.74 -17.23 2.00
CA ARG A 76 -28.11 -17.93 3.14
C ARG A 76 -27.26 -16.99 4.01
N GLU A 77 -26.51 -16.07 3.42
CA GLU A 77 -25.74 -15.08 4.19
C GLU A 77 -26.66 -14.10 4.94
N GLU A 78 -27.79 -13.69 4.36
CA GLU A 78 -28.77 -12.81 5.03
C GLU A 78 -29.45 -13.50 6.23
N SER A 79 -29.61 -14.83 6.16
CA SER A 79 -30.14 -15.65 7.25
C SER A 79 -29.18 -15.75 8.46
N ASP A 80 -27.87 -15.76 8.21
CA ASP A 80 -26.82 -15.87 9.24
C ASP A 80 -26.50 -14.52 9.92
N VAL A 81 -27.04 -13.40 9.40
CA VAL A 81 -26.84 -12.02 9.91
C VAL A 81 -28.09 -11.49 10.62
N SER A 82 -29.01 -12.37 11.06
CA SER A 82 -30.12 -11.97 11.94
C SER A 82 -29.65 -11.97 13.42
N PRO A 83 -29.93 -10.90 14.19
CA PRO A 83 -29.48 -10.73 15.58
C PRO A 83 -30.10 -11.72 16.59
#